data_AF-A0A1N7M2F7-F1
#
_entry.id   AF-A0A1N7M2F7-F1
#
_cell.length_a   1.000
_cell.length_b   1.000
_cell.length_c   1.000
_cell.angle_alpha   90.00
_cell.angle_beta   90.00
_cell.angle_gamma   90.00
#
_symmetry.space_group_name_H-M   'P 1'
#
loop_
_entity.id
_entity.type
_entity.pdbx_description
1 polymer ?
#
loop_
_entity_poly.entity_id
_entity_poly.type
_entity_poly.pdbx_seq_one_letter_code
_entity_poly.pdbx_strand_id
1 'polypeptide(L)'
;MLRSIKTICVGGLVALTMVSCELEQEVLTGVTRDQLRDNPPAELAEVLKQSAYSRLMGDGSFGGHGGFYSYQEITSDEIAIPVKGGDWNDGGLWVRAHRHTWNVDDGELNGVWSIPYRVIAETNLLIQQYPDVEALVGEMKVLRALGYLWLLDNFGSVPLIIETTTDPAPPSNTPQEVFNFIETSILENVDLLTTTNTRINLNYWTAHMILAKLYLNAEVYIGEPKWVEAEQAIDVIINEGPYSLAPNFFANFATSNANSVENMFTLPYDANNAGGFNLAQMTLHYESQKTFDLVDQPWNGYAALEEFYNSYDDDDFRKNGFLVGPQFELDGVTPLRDDAGFDGDPDGVEVVFTPEINELEPNAFRQAGARVGKFEFAIGAQPDLNNDFPIFRYADVLLMKAEVRLRRGDPAGGLPFVNQVRERAGVPPFTQLTVDNLLAERGREMFAEGWRRSDLIRFNRFGAPWWEKPASNENRRRFPIPLNQIQANPNLTQNPGY
;
A
#
# COMPACT_ATOMS: atom_id res chain seq x y z
N MET A 1 -64.41 -35.65 -42.67
CA MET A 1 -64.64 -34.50 -41.78
C MET A 1 -63.29 -34.17 -41.12
N LEU A 2 -62.24 -33.59 -41.71
CA LEU A 2 -61.99 -32.59 -42.77
C LEU A 2 -62.61 -31.21 -42.49
N ARG A 3 -61.84 -30.25 -41.96
CA ARG A 3 -61.14 -29.21 -42.74
C ARG A 3 -60.26 -28.29 -41.88
N SER A 4 -59.13 -27.92 -42.48
CA SER A 4 -58.17 -26.86 -42.13
C SER A 4 -58.72 -25.47 -42.51
N ILE A 5 -58.20 -24.38 -41.90
CA ILE A 5 -57.51 -23.23 -42.57
C ILE A 5 -57.36 -22.00 -41.64
N LYS A 6 -56.08 -21.58 -41.49
CA LYS A 6 -55.44 -20.24 -41.46
C LYS A 6 -56.20 -18.92 -41.07
N THR A 7 -55.65 -18.25 -40.04
CA THR A 7 -54.96 -16.92 -40.06
C THR A 7 -55.73 -15.57 -39.87
N ILE A 8 -55.15 -14.74 -38.97
CA ILE A 8 -55.11 -13.26 -38.78
C ILE A 8 -56.11 -12.51 -37.84
N CYS A 9 -55.50 -11.97 -36.77
CA CYS A 9 -55.61 -10.70 -36.02
C CYS A 9 -56.96 -10.07 -35.61
N VAL A 10 -57.14 -9.81 -34.30
CA VAL A 10 -56.97 -8.52 -33.57
C VAL A 10 -57.78 -8.57 -32.26
N GLY A 11 -57.15 -8.21 -31.14
CA GLY A 11 -57.81 -7.53 -30.01
C GLY A 11 -57.95 -8.31 -28.70
N GLY A 12 -57.39 -7.76 -27.63
CA GLY A 12 -57.86 -8.00 -26.25
C GLY A 12 -56.79 -8.31 -25.21
N LEU A 13 -56.41 -7.29 -24.43
CA LEU A 13 -55.80 -7.29 -23.09
C LEU A 13 -55.09 -8.58 -22.63
N VAL A 14 -53.75 -8.53 -22.57
CA VAL A 14 -52.95 -9.44 -21.74
C VAL A 14 -52.77 -8.80 -20.36
N ALA A 15 -53.37 -9.42 -19.34
CA ALA A 15 -53.05 -9.16 -17.94
C ALA A 15 -51.62 -9.65 -17.67
N LEU A 16 -50.71 -8.72 -17.33
CA LEU A 16 -49.40 -9.06 -16.80
C LEU A 16 -49.59 -9.82 -15.48
N THR A 17 -49.26 -11.10 -15.48
CA THR A 17 -48.94 -11.82 -14.26
C THR A 17 -47.46 -11.59 -13.97
N MET A 18 -47.18 -10.84 -12.90
CA MET A 18 -45.83 -10.69 -12.37
C MET A 18 -45.36 -12.05 -11.85
N VAL A 19 -44.43 -12.67 -12.57
CA VAL A 19 -43.57 -13.71 -11.99
C VAL A 19 -42.43 -12.95 -11.34
N SER A 20 -42.55 -12.68 -10.04
CA SER A 20 -41.39 -12.27 -9.26
C SER A 20 -40.46 -13.48 -9.17
N CYS A 21 -39.22 -13.31 -9.65
CA CYS A 21 -38.11 -14.13 -9.16
C CYS A 21 -38.01 -13.85 -7.66
N GLU A 22 -38.49 -14.77 -6.82
CA GLU A 22 -38.05 -14.83 -5.42
C GLU A 22 -36.55 -15.10 -5.45
N LEU A 23 -35.74 -14.09 -5.12
CA LEU A 23 -34.40 -14.37 -4.61
C LEU A 23 -34.61 -15.14 -3.30
N GLU A 24 -34.36 -16.44 -3.30
CA GLU A 24 -33.99 -17.15 -2.09
C GLU A 24 -32.64 -16.56 -1.63
N GLN A 25 -32.73 -15.50 -0.85
CA GLN A 25 -31.62 -15.05 -0.04
C GLN A 25 -31.46 -16.10 1.05
N GLU A 26 -30.45 -16.96 0.95
CA GLU A 26 -29.99 -17.75 2.09
C GLU A 26 -29.51 -16.77 3.15
N VAL A 27 -30.42 -16.39 4.05
CA VAL A 27 -30.04 -15.81 5.32
C VAL A 27 -29.34 -16.93 6.07
N LEU A 28 -28.01 -16.86 6.15
CA LEU A 28 -27.19 -17.64 7.08
C LEU A 28 -27.62 -17.27 8.50
N THR A 29 -28.71 -17.89 8.94
CA THR A 29 -29.30 -17.68 10.25
C THR A 29 -28.40 -18.35 11.29
N GLY A 30 -27.72 -17.51 12.06
CA GLY A 30 -27.18 -17.79 13.40
C GLY A 30 -26.56 -19.16 13.60
N VAL A 31 -25.34 -19.36 13.12
CA VAL A 31 -24.53 -20.49 13.56
C VAL A 31 -24.18 -20.28 15.04
N THR A 32 -24.53 -21.23 15.90
CA THR A 32 -24.20 -21.16 17.33
C THR A 32 -22.70 -21.44 17.54
N ARG A 33 -22.08 -20.87 18.58
CA ARG A 33 -20.66 -21.12 18.93
C ARG A 33 -20.29 -22.60 19.00
N ASP A 34 -21.21 -23.47 19.40
CA ASP A 34 -20.98 -24.91 19.46
C ASP A 34 -21.05 -25.58 18.08
N GLN A 35 -21.95 -25.13 17.19
CA GLN A 35 -21.98 -25.58 15.79
C GLN A 35 -20.77 -25.09 14.97
N LEU A 36 -20.19 -23.95 15.36
CA LEU A 36 -18.94 -23.41 14.80
C LEU A 36 -17.71 -24.23 15.18
N ARG A 37 -17.66 -24.71 16.43
CA ARG A 37 -16.53 -25.47 16.97
C ARG A 37 -16.45 -26.88 16.39
N ASP A 38 -17.60 -27.54 16.25
CA ASP A 38 -17.62 -28.97 15.98
C ASP A 38 -17.56 -29.33 14.47
N ASN A 39 -17.90 -28.39 13.56
CA ASN A 39 -17.80 -28.60 12.11
C ASN A 39 -17.87 -27.28 11.30
N PRO A 40 -16.84 -26.41 11.33
CA PRO A 40 -16.87 -25.15 10.58
C PRO A 40 -16.92 -25.45 9.07
N PRO A 41 -17.96 -25.01 8.34
CA PRO A 41 -17.95 -25.08 6.89
C PRO A 41 -16.71 -24.32 6.38
N ALA A 42 -16.00 -24.84 5.40
CA ALA A 42 -14.83 -24.16 4.82
C ALA A 42 -15.14 -22.70 4.42
N GLU A 43 -16.37 -22.45 3.97
CA GLU A 43 -16.91 -21.14 3.62
C GLU A 43 -16.93 -20.15 4.81
N LEU A 44 -17.08 -20.63 6.04
CA LEU A 44 -17.15 -19.76 7.20
C LEU A 44 -15.77 -19.33 7.71
N ALA A 45 -14.75 -20.19 7.62
CA ALA A 45 -13.37 -19.79 7.93
C ALA A 45 -12.89 -18.68 6.96
N GLU A 46 -13.28 -18.78 5.69
CA GLU A 46 -13.03 -17.76 4.67
C GLU A 46 -13.74 -16.44 4.98
N VAL A 47 -14.96 -16.45 5.51
CA VAL A 47 -15.66 -15.22 5.92
C VAL A 47 -15.07 -14.64 7.19
N LEU A 48 -14.76 -15.48 8.19
CA LEU A 48 -14.23 -15.04 9.49
C LEU A 48 -12.89 -14.31 9.34
N LYS A 49 -11.98 -14.83 8.52
CA LYS A 49 -10.67 -14.20 8.34
C LYS A 49 -10.74 -12.83 7.66
N GLN A 50 -11.77 -12.53 6.88
CA GLN A 50 -11.93 -11.20 6.27
C GLN A 50 -12.08 -10.09 7.31
N SER A 51 -12.58 -10.38 8.52
CA SER A 51 -12.62 -9.37 9.59
C SER A 51 -11.21 -8.87 9.92
N ALA A 52 -10.21 -9.76 9.97
CA ALA A 52 -8.81 -9.38 10.19
C ALA A 52 -8.21 -8.63 9.01
N TYR A 53 -8.45 -9.07 7.77
CA TYR A 53 -7.95 -8.37 6.58
C TYR A 53 -8.53 -6.96 6.43
N SER A 54 -9.83 -6.78 6.71
CA SER A 54 -10.45 -5.45 6.68
C SER A 54 -9.83 -4.45 7.66
N ARG A 55 -9.12 -4.92 8.70
CA ARG A 55 -8.35 -4.05 9.61
C ARG A 55 -7.09 -3.47 8.97
N LEU A 56 -6.74 -3.85 7.75
CA LEU A 56 -5.68 -3.23 6.95
C LEU A 56 -6.17 -2.04 6.12
N MET A 57 -7.49 -1.86 6.03
CA MET A 57 -8.13 -0.85 5.19
C MET A 57 -8.76 0.27 6.05
N GLY A 58 -9.36 1.25 5.38
CA GLY A 58 -9.93 2.44 5.98
C GLY A 58 -8.93 3.58 6.15
N ASP A 59 -9.44 4.74 6.57
CA ASP A 59 -8.69 5.98 6.69
C ASP A 59 -7.38 5.84 7.47
N GLY A 60 -6.33 6.53 7.00
CA GLY A 60 -4.98 6.46 7.57
C GLY A 60 -4.22 5.16 7.30
N SER A 61 -4.81 4.18 6.60
CA SER A 61 -4.16 2.91 6.24
C SER A 61 -3.41 3.02 4.89
N PHE A 62 -3.28 1.93 4.14
CA PHE A 62 -2.69 1.97 2.81
C PHE A 62 -3.57 2.76 1.83
N GLY A 63 -2.97 3.62 0.99
CA GLY A 63 -3.71 4.47 0.04
C GLY A 63 -4.54 5.60 0.68
N GLY A 64 -4.62 5.67 2.01
CA GLY A 64 -5.35 6.70 2.73
C GLY A 64 -4.46 7.84 3.19
N HIS A 65 -5.01 9.05 3.22
CA HIS A 65 -4.41 10.19 3.87
C HIS A 65 -4.22 9.98 5.37
N GLY A 66 -3.12 10.48 5.91
CA GLY A 66 -2.76 10.29 7.31
C GLY A 66 -1.91 9.04 7.55
N GLY A 67 -1.72 8.73 8.83
CA GLY A 67 -1.28 7.43 9.34
C GLY A 67 -0.14 6.75 8.58
N PHE A 68 -0.36 5.49 8.22
CA PHE A 68 0.68 4.57 7.77
C PHE A 68 1.23 4.93 6.40
N TYR A 69 0.40 4.97 5.36
CA TYR A 69 0.84 5.22 3.98
C TYR A 69 1.57 6.54 3.84
N SER A 70 0.97 7.62 4.36
CA SER A 70 1.54 8.97 4.27
C SER A 70 2.94 9.03 4.87
N TYR A 71 3.17 8.37 6.01
CA TYR A 71 4.51 8.34 6.62
C TYR A 71 5.51 7.44 5.88
N GLN A 72 5.05 6.39 5.18
CA GLN A 72 5.96 5.61 4.32
C GLN A 72 6.43 6.41 3.10
N GLU A 73 5.58 7.31 2.60
CA GLU A 73 5.86 8.10 1.40
C GLU A 73 6.55 9.45 1.69
N ILE A 74 5.99 10.25 2.59
CA ILE A 74 6.42 11.65 2.82
C ILE A 74 7.78 11.72 3.54
N THR A 75 8.16 10.65 4.23
CA THR A 75 9.51 10.56 4.82
C THR A 75 10.53 9.98 3.83
N SER A 76 10.16 9.82 2.57
CA SER A 76 11.05 9.34 1.51
C SER A 76 11.40 10.45 0.51
N ASP A 77 12.13 10.09 -0.54
CA ASP A 77 12.46 10.97 -1.67
C ASP A 77 11.41 10.92 -2.80
N GLU A 78 10.23 10.32 -2.58
CA GLU A 78 9.19 10.19 -3.61
C GLU A 78 8.19 11.34 -3.62
N ILE A 79 7.61 11.68 -2.47
CA ILE A 79 6.44 12.57 -2.36
C ILE A 79 6.67 13.58 -1.24
N ALA A 80 6.20 14.82 -1.46
CA ALA A 80 6.03 15.83 -0.42
C ALA A 80 4.56 16.29 -0.33
N ILE A 81 4.22 16.92 0.80
CA ILE A 81 3.01 17.74 0.94
C ILE A 81 3.46 19.17 1.23
N PRO A 82 3.56 20.02 0.20
CA PRO A 82 3.88 21.43 0.38
C PRO A 82 2.71 22.20 1.01
N VAL A 83 3.03 23.19 1.85
CA VAL A 83 2.05 24.13 2.39
C VAL A 83 1.66 25.11 1.28
N LYS A 84 0.35 25.22 1.03
CA LYS A 84 -0.22 26.02 -0.06
C LYS A 84 -1.01 27.18 0.54
N GLY A 85 -0.31 28.09 1.21
CA GLY A 85 -0.89 29.23 1.92
C GLY A 85 -1.65 28.81 3.16
N GLY A 86 -2.98 28.91 3.11
CA GLY A 86 -3.85 28.50 4.23
C GLY A 86 -4.02 26.98 4.38
N ASP A 87 -3.73 26.25 3.30
CA ASP A 87 -3.97 24.81 3.21
C ASP A 87 -2.69 24.01 3.54
N TRP A 88 -2.87 22.79 4.05
CA TRP A 88 -1.80 21.80 4.32
C TRP A 88 -0.74 22.19 5.35
N ASN A 89 -0.92 23.29 6.08
CA ASN A 89 -0.01 23.62 7.18
C ASN A 89 -0.07 22.56 8.29
N ASP A 90 -1.27 22.13 8.73
CA ASP A 90 -1.49 21.04 9.71
C ASP A 90 -0.54 21.09 10.93
N GLY A 91 -0.29 22.29 11.46
CA GLY A 91 0.63 22.51 12.57
C GLY A 91 2.10 22.18 12.25
N GLY A 92 2.48 22.22 10.97
CA GLY A 92 3.79 21.89 10.42
C GLY A 92 4.10 20.39 10.35
N LEU A 93 3.11 19.51 10.51
CA LEU A 93 3.33 18.06 10.64
C LEU A 93 4.00 17.48 9.39
N TRP A 94 3.47 17.78 8.19
CA TRP A 94 3.99 17.21 6.95
C TRP A 94 5.36 17.77 6.56
N VAL A 95 5.58 19.05 6.86
CA VAL A 95 6.89 19.70 6.71
C VAL A 95 7.94 19.00 7.59
N ARG A 96 7.59 18.71 8.85
CA ARG A 96 8.48 17.96 9.76
C ARG A 96 8.69 16.52 9.31
N ALA A 97 7.66 15.85 8.81
CA ALA A 97 7.77 14.51 8.24
C ALA A 97 8.78 14.49 7.09
N HIS A 98 8.61 15.38 6.11
CA HIS A 98 9.52 15.54 4.95
C HIS A 98 10.95 15.85 5.38
N ARG A 99 11.14 16.80 6.31
CA ARG A 99 12.47 17.25 6.78
C ARG A 99 13.16 16.30 7.75
N HIS A 100 12.52 15.22 8.16
CA HIS A 100 12.98 14.34 9.22
C HIS A 100 13.16 15.03 10.57
N THR A 101 12.26 15.95 10.90
CA THR A 101 12.26 16.72 12.15
C THR A 101 11.00 16.50 12.99
N TRP A 102 10.26 15.41 12.76
CA TRP A 102 9.07 15.02 13.51
C TRP A 102 9.30 14.97 15.03
N ASN A 103 8.23 15.25 15.77
CA ASN A 103 8.19 15.20 17.21
C ASN A 103 7.54 13.89 17.72
N VAL A 104 7.71 13.59 19.00
CA VAL A 104 7.11 12.41 19.63
C VAL A 104 5.58 12.50 19.76
N ASP A 105 5.03 13.72 19.65
CA ASP A 105 3.62 14.06 19.77
C ASP A 105 2.95 14.40 18.42
N ASP A 106 3.63 14.18 17.29
CA ASP A 106 3.02 14.31 15.97
C ASP A 106 1.92 13.24 15.81
N GLY A 107 0.66 13.68 15.74
CA GLY A 107 -0.52 12.82 15.91
C GLY A 107 -0.60 11.64 14.94
N GLU A 108 -0.17 11.84 13.69
CA GLU A 108 -0.22 10.82 12.65
C GLU A 108 0.69 9.61 12.91
N LEU A 109 1.75 9.76 13.71
CA LEU A 109 2.59 8.64 14.14
C LEU A 109 1.80 7.59 14.94
N ASN A 110 0.74 8.00 15.63
CA ASN A 110 -0.15 7.05 16.29
C ASN A 110 -0.90 6.15 15.30
N GLY A 111 -1.20 6.63 14.09
CA GLY A 111 -1.77 5.81 13.02
C GLY A 111 -0.79 4.72 12.58
N VAL A 112 0.48 5.10 12.37
CA VAL A 112 1.57 4.16 12.00
C VAL A 112 1.72 3.02 13.02
N TRP A 113 1.51 3.30 14.31
CA TRP A 113 1.52 2.31 15.39
C TRP A 113 0.23 1.49 15.48
N SER A 114 -0.92 2.17 15.53
CA SER A 114 -2.19 1.54 15.88
C SER A 114 -2.77 0.67 14.79
N ILE A 115 -2.49 0.94 13.51
CA ILE A 115 -3.03 0.15 12.39
C ILE A 115 -2.51 -1.30 12.41
N PRO A 116 -1.18 -1.56 12.51
CA PRO A 116 -0.68 -2.91 12.72
C PRO A 116 -1.28 -3.59 13.96
N TYR A 117 -1.40 -2.88 15.08
CA TYR A 117 -2.00 -3.44 16.31
C TYR A 117 -3.49 -3.75 16.19
N ARG A 118 -4.23 -3.02 15.34
CA ARG A 118 -5.65 -3.30 15.04
C ARG A 118 -5.79 -4.68 14.39
N VAL A 119 -4.92 -5.01 13.45
CA VAL A 119 -4.88 -6.34 12.79
C VAL A 119 -4.44 -7.41 13.78
N ILE A 120 -3.41 -7.14 14.57
CA ILE A 120 -2.91 -8.06 15.61
C ILE A 120 -4.03 -8.39 16.62
N ALA A 121 -4.82 -7.40 17.05
CA ALA A 121 -5.93 -7.63 17.96
C ALA A 121 -7.01 -8.54 17.36
N GLU A 122 -7.39 -8.32 16.10
CA GLU A 122 -8.41 -9.12 15.42
C GLU A 122 -7.92 -10.56 15.14
N THR A 123 -6.65 -10.73 14.71
CA THR A 123 -6.05 -12.06 14.54
C THR A 123 -6.00 -12.84 15.87
N ASN A 124 -5.60 -12.19 16.96
CA ASN A 124 -5.59 -12.78 18.30
C ASN A 124 -6.98 -13.23 18.73
N LEU A 125 -8.00 -12.41 18.46
CA LEU A 125 -9.40 -12.74 18.75
C LEU A 125 -9.85 -13.99 17.98
N LEU A 126 -9.57 -14.06 16.68
CA LEU A 126 -9.92 -15.21 15.85
C LEU A 126 -9.21 -16.49 16.30
N ILE A 127 -7.90 -16.41 16.61
CA ILE A 127 -7.14 -17.55 17.14
C ILE A 127 -7.75 -18.03 18.47
N GLN A 128 -8.13 -17.11 19.36
CA GLN A 128 -8.75 -17.47 20.64
C GLN A 128 -10.14 -18.09 20.49
N GLN A 129 -10.95 -17.61 19.54
CA GLN A 129 -12.31 -18.09 19.32
C GLN A 129 -12.37 -19.42 18.57
N TYR A 130 -11.40 -19.69 17.70
CA TYR A 130 -11.37 -20.84 16.80
C TYR A 130 -10.02 -21.58 16.83
N PRO A 131 -9.52 -21.97 18.02
CA PRO A 131 -8.18 -22.54 18.16
C PRO A 131 -8.00 -23.89 17.45
N ASP A 132 -9.10 -24.61 17.20
CA ASP A 132 -9.10 -25.94 16.58
C ASP A 132 -9.18 -25.89 15.04
N VAL A 133 -9.28 -24.70 14.43
CA VAL A 133 -9.33 -24.52 12.97
C VAL A 133 -7.93 -24.23 12.45
N GLU A 134 -7.12 -25.27 12.26
CA GLU A 134 -5.68 -25.15 11.96
C GLU A 134 -5.35 -24.21 10.79
N ALA A 135 -6.07 -24.32 9.66
CA ALA A 135 -5.85 -23.46 8.50
C ALA A 135 -6.10 -21.96 8.81
N LEU A 136 -7.17 -21.66 9.57
CA LEU A 136 -7.47 -20.30 10.01
C LEU A 136 -6.39 -19.81 10.99
N VAL A 137 -6.05 -20.61 12.00
CA VAL A 137 -5.03 -20.25 13.00
C VAL A 137 -3.67 -20.00 12.34
N GLY A 138 -3.28 -20.87 11.40
CA GLY A 138 -2.04 -20.74 10.64
C GLY A 138 -2.00 -19.43 9.86
N GLU A 139 -3.04 -19.15 9.06
CA GLU A 139 -3.12 -17.91 8.30
C GLU A 139 -3.16 -16.66 9.20
N MET A 140 -3.90 -16.69 10.31
CA MET A 140 -3.95 -15.58 11.27
C MET A 140 -2.62 -15.31 11.97
N LYS A 141 -1.84 -16.36 12.28
CA LYS A 141 -0.47 -16.19 12.82
C LYS A 141 0.45 -15.55 11.79
N VAL A 142 0.33 -15.92 10.50
CA VAL A 142 1.11 -15.29 9.41
C VAL A 142 0.67 -13.84 9.18
N LEU A 143 -0.64 -13.55 9.19
CA LEU A 143 -1.16 -12.18 9.07
C LEU A 143 -0.73 -11.30 10.25
N ARG A 144 -0.72 -11.85 11.47
CA ARG A 144 -0.17 -11.19 12.66
C ARG A 144 1.32 -10.89 12.50
N ALA A 145 2.08 -11.82 11.92
CA ALA A 145 3.50 -11.65 11.62
C ALA A 145 3.75 -10.50 10.63
N LEU A 146 2.88 -10.30 9.64
CA LEU A 146 2.92 -9.12 8.75
C LEU A 146 2.71 -7.80 9.52
N GLY A 147 1.74 -7.76 10.43
CA GLY A 147 1.55 -6.61 11.33
C GLY A 147 2.83 -6.29 12.13
N TYR A 148 3.47 -7.32 12.68
CA TYR A 148 4.74 -7.15 13.39
C TYR A 148 5.92 -6.77 12.50
N LEU A 149 5.96 -7.21 11.24
CA LEU A 149 6.97 -6.76 10.28
C LEU A 149 6.93 -5.25 10.09
N TRP A 150 5.73 -4.67 9.92
CA TRP A 150 5.59 -3.22 9.84
C TRP A 150 5.97 -2.50 11.13
N LEU A 151 5.61 -3.05 12.30
CA LEU A 151 6.03 -2.49 13.59
C LEU A 151 7.55 -2.55 13.78
N LEU A 152 8.20 -3.64 13.36
CA LEU A 152 9.66 -3.81 13.42
C LEU A 152 10.40 -2.82 12.50
N ASP A 153 9.90 -2.62 11.27
CA ASP A 153 10.46 -1.69 10.29
C ASP A 153 10.31 -0.22 10.71
N ASN A 154 9.17 0.11 11.35
CA ASN A 154 8.87 1.49 11.74
C ASN A 154 9.44 1.87 13.11
N PHE A 155 9.28 1.01 14.12
CA PHE A 155 9.58 1.33 15.52
C PHE A 155 10.68 0.45 16.11
N GLY A 156 10.89 -0.76 15.60
CA GLY A 156 11.86 -1.69 16.18
C GLY A 156 11.32 -2.38 17.42
N SER A 157 11.63 -1.81 18.58
CA SER A 157 11.22 -2.38 19.86
C SER A 157 9.74 -2.12 20.13
N VAL A 158 8.94 -3.18 20.20
CA VAL A 158 7.48 -3.10 20.40
C VAL A 158 7.00 -4.25 21.29
N PRO A 159 5.89 -4.12 22.04
CA PRO A 159 5.35 -5.23 22.82
C PRO A 159 4.79 -6.35 21.94
N LEU A 160 5.16 -7.59 22.23
CA LEU A 160 4.51 -8.77 21.65
C LEU A 160 3.22 -9.07 22.41
N ILE A 161 2.09 -8.94 21.71
CA ILE A 161 0.73 -9.15 22.19
C ILE A 161 0.14 -10.30 21.37
N ILE A 162 -0.05 -11.42 22.04
CA ILE A 162 -0.64 -12.63 21.48
C ILE A 162 -1.95 -12.95 22.19
N GLU A 163 -2.68 -13.94 21.70
CA GLU A 163 -3.99 -14.36 22.21
C GLU A 163 -3.99 -14.78 23.70
N THR A 164 -2.81 -15.08 24.25
CA THR A 164 -2.60 -15.43 25.66
C THR A 164 -2.01 -14.29 26.50
N THR A 165 -1.70 -13.13 25.92
CA THR A 165 -1.22 -11.96 26.65
C THR A 165 -2.33 -11.40 27.53
N THR A 166 -2.12 -11.40 28.85
CA THR A 166 -3.08 -10.88 29.83
C THR A 166 -2.61 -9.60 30.52
N ASP A 167 -1.33 -9.26 30.40
CA ASP A 167 -0.79 -7.99 30.89
C ASP A 167 -1.40 -6.84 30.07
N PRO A 168 -2.10 -5.87 30.69
CA PRO A 168 -2.65 -4.72 29.99
C PRO A 168 -1.57 -3.70 29.57
N ALA A 169 -0.36 -3.80 30.10
CA ALA A 169 0.76 -2.89 29.85
C ALA A 169 2.07 -3.67 29.60
N PRO A 170 2.12 -4.57 28.59
CA PRO A 170 3.29 -5.39 28.35
C PRO A 170 4.51 -4.53 28.01
N PRO A 171 5.71 -4.87 28.50
CA PRO A 171 6.93 -4.13 28.15
C PRO A 171 7.29 -4.34 26.67
N SER A 172 8.11 -3.46 26.12
CA SER A 172 8.64 -3.63 24.77
C SER A 172 9.55 -4.85 24.67
N ASN A 173 9.41 -5.62 23.58
CA ASN A 173 10.38 -6.61 23.17
C ASN A 173 11.45 -5.97 22.29
N THR A 174 12.65 -6.53 22.30
CA THR A 174 13.77 -6.07 21.48
C THR A 174 13.52 -6.36 19.98
N PRO A 175 14.20 -5.66 19.06
CA PRO A 175 14.07 -5.94 17.63
C PRO A 175 14.40 -7.40 17.28
N GLN A 176 15.36 -8.01 17.99
CA GLN A 176 15.71 -9.43 17.82
C GLN A 176 14.56 -10.36 18.23
N GLU A 177 13.91 -10.09 19.36
CA GLU A 177 12.77 -10.89 19.82
C GLU A 177 11.57 -10.77 18.86
N VAL A 178 11.29 -9.56 18.37
CA VAL A 178 10.23 -9.32 17.39
C VAL A 178 10.56 -9.99 16.05
N PHE A 179 11.81 -9.90 15.58
CA PHE A 179 12.28 -10.62 14.39
C PHE A 179 12.06 -12.13 14.51
N ASN A 180 12.53 -12.74 15.61
CA ASN A 180 12.40 -14.18 15.86
C ASN A 180 10.94 -14.60 15.95
N PHE A 181 10.09 -13.76 16.54
CA PHE A 181 8.65 -14.00 16.62
C PHE A 181 7.99 -14.03 15.24
N ILE A 182 8.31 -13.07 14.36
CA ILE A 182 7.80 -13.04 12.98
C ILE A 182 8.28 -14.29 12.23
N GLU A 183 9.59 -14.56 12.26
CA GLU A 183 10.20 -15.71 11.57
C GLU A 183 9.54 -17.03 11.99
N THR A 184 9.46 -17.29 13.30
CA THR A 184 8.88 -18.52 13.83
C THR A 184 7.39 -18.62 13.52
N SER A 185 6.64 -17.51 13.66
CA SER A 185 5.21 -17.49 13.34
C SER A 185 4.94 -17.86 11.89
N ILE A 186 5.83 -17.53 10.96
CA ILE A 186 5.67 -17.89 9.56
C ILE A 186 6.16 -19.31 9.30
N LEU A 187 7.38 -19.66 9.71
CA LEU A 187 7.97 -20.98 9.42
C LEU A 187 7.17 -22.15 10.01
N GLU A 188 6.54 -21.96 11.17
CA GLU A 188 5.71 -23.01 11.79
C GLU A 188 4.31 -23.15 11.15
N ASN A 189 3.87 -22.17 10.35
CA ASN A 189 2.49 -22.12 9.85
C ASN A 189 2.38 -22.00 8.32
N VAL A 190 3.47 -21.78 7.59
CA VAL A 190 3.46 -21.53 6.15
C VAL A 190 2.83 -22.69 5.35
N ASP A 191 3.06 -23.93 5.77
CA ASP A 191 2.51 -25.13 5.13
C ASP A 191 1.00 -25.32 5.39
N LEU A 192 0.42 -24.56 6.32
CA LEU A 192 -1.02 -24.54 6.58
C LEU A 192 -1.78 -23.58 5.66
N LEU A 193 -1.07 -22.67 4.97
CA LEU A 193 -1.69 -21.72 4.06
C LEU A 193 -2.05 -22.38 2.73
N THR A 194 -3.14 -21.90 2.14
CA THR A 194 -3.60 -22.34 0.82
C THR A 194 -2.59 -22.00 -0.28
N THR A 195 -2.62 -22.75 -1.38
CA THR A 195 -1.96 -22.42 -2.66
C THR A 195 -2.93 -21.79 -3.66
N THR A 196 -4.15 -21.47 -3.24
CA THR A 196 -5.08 -20.69 -4.05
C THR A 196 -4.68 -19.22 -4.02
N ASN A 197 -4.54 -18.62 -5.20
CA ASN A 197 -4.26 -17.19 -5.34
C ASN A 197 -5.57 -16.38 -5.41
N THR A 198 -6.13 -16.03 -4.24
CA THR A 198 -7.28 -15.10 -4.16
C THR A 198 -6.86 -13.63 -4.25
N ARG A 199 -5.57 -13.34 -4.04
CA ARG A 199 -4.95 -12.00 -3.91
C ARG A 199 -5.40 -11.19 -2.69
N ILE A 200 -6.60 -11.40 -2.18
CA ILE A 200 -7.12 -10.68 -1.01
C ILE A 200 -6.85 -11.39 0.32
N ASN A 201 -6.27 -12.60 0.26
CA ASN A 201 -5.83 -13.36 1.43
C ASN A 201 -4.39 -13.82 1.24
N LEU A 202 -3.70 -14.00 2.37
CA LEU A 202 -2.39 -14.62 2.38
C LEU A 202 -2.50 -16.09 1.98
N ASN A 203 -1.58 -16.48 1.13
CA ASN A 203 -1.33 -17.84 0.67
C ASN A 203 0.14 -18.22 0.91
N TYR A 204 0.49 -19.47 0.58
CA TYR A 204 1.83 -20.02 0.71
C TYR A 204 2.95 -19.09 0.19
N TRP A 205 2.78 -18.49 -1.00
CA TRP A 205 3.81 -17.63 -1.60
C TRP A 205 3.87 -16.24 -0.96
N THR A 206 2.75 -15.68 -0.51
CA THR A 206 2.75 -14.41 0.22
C THR A 206 3.41 -14.54 1.59
N ALA A 207 3.30 -15.69 2.26
CA ALA A 207 4.08 -15.97 3.47
C ALA A 207 5.59 -15.95 3.21
N HIS A 208 6.03 -16.55 2.10
CA HIS A 208 7.41 -16.46 1.63
C HIS A 208 7.81 -15.04 1.23
N MET A 209 6.89 -14.22 0.71
CA MET A 209 7.14 -12.81 0.44
C MET A 209 7.42 -12.03 1.74
N ILE A 210 6.66 -12.33 2.81
CA ILE A 210 6.87 -11.72 4.13
C ILE A 210 8.24 -12.15 4.71
N LEU A 211 8.60 -13.43 4.60
CA LEU A 211 9.94 -13.92 4.99
C LEU A 211 11.05 -13.25 4.17
N ALA A 212 10.88 -13.15 2.85
CA ALA A 212 11.84 -12.48 1.98
C ALA A 212 12.07 -11.02 2.42
N LYS A 213 11.00 -10.27 2.70
CA LYS A 213 11.09 -8.89 3.20
C LYS A 213 11.74 -8.82 4.59
N LEU A 214 11.42 -9.74 5.50
CA LEU A 214 12.04 -9.82 6.82
C LEU A 214 13.55 -10.06 6.70
N TYR A 215 13.95 -11.08 5.95
CA TYR A 215 15.35 -11.47 5.79
C TYR A 215 16.19 -10.45 5.02
N LEU A 216 15.62 -9.84 3.98
CA LEU A 216 16.30 -8.79 3.22
C LEU A 216 16.59 -7.56 4.11
N ASN A 217 15.83 -7.32 5.16
CA ASN A 217 16.07 -6.22 6.10
C ASN A 217 16.74 -6.66 7.41
N ALA A 218 17.16 -7.94 7.54
CA ALA A 218 17.69 -8.47 8.79
C ALA A 218 18.93 -7.70 9.31
N GLU A 219 19.84 -7.28 8.42
CA GLU A 219 21.01 -6.50 8.84
C GLU A 219 20.60 -5.14 9.47
N VAL A 220 19.52 -4.53 8.97
CA VAL A 220 18.96 -3.30 9.55
C VAL A 220 18.27 -3.57 10.88
N TYR A 221 17.51 -4.67 10.97
CA TYR A 221 16.66 -4.94 12.12
C TYR A 221 17.45 -5.48 13.31
N ILE A 222 18.36 -6.41 13.06
CA ILE A 222 19.05 -7.20 14.08
C ILE A 222 20.57 -7.15 13.96
N GLY A 223 21.13 -6.43 12.98
CA GLY A 223 22.58 -6.31 12.79
C GLY A 223 23.23 -7.52 12.12
N GLU A 224 22.45 -8.53 11.70
CA GLU A 224 22.93 -9.74 11.05
C GLU A 224 22.30 -9.94 9.67
N PRO A 225 23.09 -10.05 8.58
CA PRO A 225 22.54 -10.28 7.26
C PRO A 225 21.97 -11.69 7.09
N LYS A 226 20.79 -11.80 6.49
CA LYS A 226 20.08 -13.06 6.19
C LYS A 226 19.89 -13.27 4.69
N TRP A 227 20.92 -12.94 3.89
CA TRP A 227 20.82 -12.95 2.43
C TRP A 227 20.57 -14.35 1.83
N VAL A 228 21.05 -15.41 2.49
CA VAL A 228 20.81 -16.78 2.01
C VAL A 228 19.33 -17.13 2.18
N GLU A 229 18.79 -16.84 3.36
CA GLU A 229 17.41 -17.13 3.73
C GLU A 229 16.43 -16.25 2.91
N ALA A 230 16.77 -14.98 2.68
CA ALA A 230 16.04 -14.10 1.77
C ALA A 230 15.98 -14.71 0.36
N GLU A 231 17.12 -15.15 -0.16
CA GLU A 231 17.21 -15.74 -1.49
C GLU A 231 16.36 -17.02 -1.62
N GLN A 232 16.38 -17.88 -0.60
CA GLN A 232 15.57 -19.10 -0.55
C GLN A 232 14.07 -18.80 -0.56
N ALA A 233 13.62 -17.85 0.26
CA ALA A 233 12.21 -17.44 0.29
C ALA A 233 11.75 -16.83 -1.05
N ILE A 234 12.61 -16.03 -1.69
CA ILE A 234 12.37 -15.47 -3.02
C ILE A 234 12.27 -16.59 -4.08
N ASP A 235 13.15 -17.58 -4.02
CA ASP A 235 13.20 -18.68 -4.99
C ASP A 235 11.95 -19.57 -4.92
N VAL A 236 11.31 -19.72 -3.76
CA VAL A 236 10.00 -20.38 -3.65
C VAL A 236 8.96 -19.66 -4.52
N ILE A 237 8.92 -18.32 -4.46
CA ILE A 237 7.94 -17.53 -5.23
C ILE A 237 8.25 -17.61 -6.73
N ILE A 238 9.52 -17.46 -7.13
CA ILE A 238 9.92 -17.44 -8.54
C ILE A 238 9.72 -18.82 -9.19
N ASN A 239 10.04 -19.91 -8.49
CA ASN A 239 10.04 -21.25 -9.09
C ASN A 239 8.69 -21.96 -8.98
N GLU A 240 7.90 -21.65 -7.95
CA GLU A 240 6.68 -22.39 -7.64
C GLU A 240 5.41 -21.53 -7.69
N GLY A 241 5.56 -20.20 -7.69
CA GLY A 241 4.43 -19.25 -7.69
C GLY A 241 3.76 -19.08 -9.06
N PRO A 242 2.44 -18.83 -9.10
CA PRO A 242 1.70 -18.63 -10.35
C PRO A 242 1.82 -17.20 -10.90
N TYR A 243 2.85 -16.44 -10.51
CA TYR A 243 2.94 -15.00 -10.74
C TYR A 243 3.86 -14.67 -11.91
N SER A 244 3.55 -13.57 -12.61
CA SER A 244 4.38 -13.04 -13.69
C SER A 244 4.20 -11.54 -13.81
N LEU A 245 5.15 -10.85 -14.45
CA LEU A 245 4.98 -9.42 -14.76
C LEU A 245 3.75 -9.23 -15.66
N ALA A 246 2.89 -8.28 -15.28
CA ALA A 246 1.82 -7.84 -16.16
C ALA A 246 2.44 -7.16 -17.39
N PRO A 247 2.05 -7.54 -18.62
CA PRO A 247 2.59 -6.91 -19.84
C PRO A 247 2.39 -5.40 -19.87
N ASN A 248 1.24 -4.93 -19.38
CA ASN A 248 0.99 -3.52 -19.11
C ASN A 248 1.18 -3.25 -17.62
N PHE A 249 2.13 -2.38 -17.28
CA PHE A 249 2.39 -1.93 -15.90
C PHE A 249 1.12 -1.41 -15.20
N PHE A 250 0.34 -0.58 -15.88
CA PHE A 250 -0.84 0.07 -15.29
C PHE A 250 -2.03 -0.88 -15.08
N ALA A 251 -2.01 -2.09 -15.64
CA ALA A 251 -3.04 -3.10 -15.36
C ALA A 251 -3.06 -3.51 -13.88
N ASN A 252 -1.94 -3.33 -13.17
CA ASN A 252 -1.84 -3.61 -11.73
C ASN A 252 -2.55 -2.56 -10.86
N PHE A 253 -2.82 -1.37 -11.41
CA PHE A 253 -3.32 -0.20 -10.68
C PHE A 253 -4.60 0.36 -11.30
N ALA A 254 -5.22 -0.39 -12.22
CA ALA A 254 -6.52 -0.06 -12.82
C ALA A 254 -7.64 -0.09 -11.76
N THR A 255 -8.75 0.60 -12.03
CA THR A 255 -9.94 0.59 -11.16
C THR A 255 -10.47 -0.82 -10.95
N SER A 256 -10.28 -1.71 -11.94
CA SER A 256 -10.52 -3.15 -11.80
C SER A 256 -9.23 -3.92 -12.09
N ASN A 257 -8.45 -4.19 -11.05
CA ASN A 257 -7.15 -4.87 -11.13
C ASN A 257 -7.15 -6.27 -10.48
N ALA A 258 -8.31 -6.79 -10.08
CA ALA A 258 -8.46 -8.12 -9.47
C ALA A 258 -7.95 -9.27 -10.36
N ASN A 259 -7.85 -9.06 -11.68
CA ASN A 259 -7.34 -10.04 -12.64
C ASN A 259 -5.83 -9.93 -12.91
N SER A 260 -5.11 -9.04 -12.22
CA SER A 260 -3.66 -8.92 -12.39
C SER A 260 -2.96 -10.27 -12.14
N VAL A 261 -2.05 -10.62 -13.04
CA VAL A 261 -1.17 -11.80 -12.91
C VAL A 261 0.07 -11.52 -12.06
N GLU A 262 0.28 -10.26 -11.69
CA GLU A 262 1.46 -9.77 -10.99
C GLU A 262 1.19 -9.51 -9.51
N ASN A 263 -0.02 -9.04 -9.17
CA ASN A 263 -0.44 -8.77 -7.80
C ASN A 263 -0.52 -10.09 -7.01
N MET A 264 0.24 -10.16 -5.91
CA MET A 264 0.29 -11.33 -5.02
C MET A 264 -0.63 -11.18 -3.81
N PHE A 265 -0.64 -9.98 -3.22
CA PHE A 265 -1.51 -9.63 -2.11
C PHE A 265 -1.98 -8.18 -2.29
N THR A 266 -3.30 -7.97 -2.28
CA THR A 266 -3.96 -6.68 -2.45
C THR A 266 -4.95 -6.42 -1.32
N LEU A 267 -5.21 -5.14 -1.06
CA LEU A 267 -6.31 -4.70 -0.20
C LEU A 267 -7.49 -4.32 -1.10
N PRO A 268 -8.63 -5.03 -1.01
CA PRO A 268 -9.76 -4.80 -1.90
C PRO A 268 -10.60 -3.61 -1.45
N TYR A 269 -10.32 -2.43 -2.03
CA TYR A 269 -11.10 -1.22 -1.77
C TYR A 269 -12.36 -1.19 -2.65
N ASP A 270 -13.44 -0.68 -2.08
CA ASP A 270 -14.68 -0.39 -2.77
C ASP A 270 -15.20 0.96 -2.29
N ALA A 271 -15.50 1.84 -3.23
CA ALA A 271 -15.88 3.22 -2.98
C ALA A 271 -17.09 3.38 -2.03
N ASN A 272 -17.92 2.34 -1.87
CA ASN A 272 -19.14 2.40 -1.06
C ASN A 272 -19.07 1.50 0.19
N ASN A 273 -18.36 0.37 0.13
CA ASN A 273 -18.42 -0.69 1.14
C ASN A 273 -17.09 -0.91 1.88
N ALA A 274 -15.97 -0.50 1.29
CA ALA A 274 -14.63 -0.70 1.82
C ALA A 274 -13.73 0.49 1.43
N GLY A 275 -14.08 1.67 1.93
CA GLY A 275 -13.38 2.93 1.63
C GLY A 275 -12.05 3.11 2.37
N GLY A 276 -11.48 4.31 2.26
CA GLY A 276 -10.20 4.71 2.84
C GLY A 276 -9.05 4.83 1.84
N PHE A 277 -9.28 4.51 0.55
CA PHE A 277 -8.29 4.75 -0.51
C PHE A 277 -8.64 6.04 -1.26
N ASN A 278 -8.09 7.15 -0.81
CA ASN A 278 -8.48 8.50 -1.25
C ASN A 278 -7.38 9.23 -2.04
N LEU A 279 -6.55 8.50 -2.79
CA LEU A 279 -5.41 9.08 -3.51
C LEU A 279 -5.80 10.20 -4.49
N ALA A 280 -6.92 10.07 -5.19
CA ALA A 280 -7.42 11.13 -6.07
C ALA A 280 -7.66 12.43 -5.30
N GLN A 281 -8.27 12.34 -4.11
CA GLN A 281 -8.50 13.49 -3.23
C GLN A 281 -7.18 14.05 -2.70
N MET A 282 -6.24 13.19 -2.31
CA MET A 282 -4.95 13.57 -1.75
C MET A 282 -4.08 14.39 -2.72
N THR A 283 -3.99 13.95 -3.97
CA THR A 283 -3.00 14.49 -4.92
C THR A 283 -3.59 15.54 -5.87
N LEU A 284 -4.81 15.34 -6.37
CA LEU A 284 -5.32 16.18 -7.46
C LEU A 284 -5.61 17.60 -7.00
N HIS A 285 -5.55 18.52 -7.96
CA HIS A 285 -5.92 19.91 -7.75
C HIS A 285 -7.43 20.06 -7.54
N TYR A 286 -7.85 21.13 -6.85
CA TYR A 286 -9.27 21.42 -6.59
C TYR A 286 -10.12 21.33 -7.89
N GLU A 287 -9.64 22.01 -8.93
CA GLU A 287 -10.28 22.08 -10.25
C GLU A 287 -10.24 20.77 -11.05
N SER A 288 -9.39 19.80 -10.67
CA SER A 288 -9.36 18.47 -11.31
C SER A 288 -10.66 17.69 -11.10
N GLN A 289 -11.54 18.15 -10.21
CA GLN A 289 -12.94 17.70 -10.17
C GLN A 289 -13.57 17.71 -11.57
N LYS A 290 -13.30 18.75 -12.38
CA LYS A 290 -13.87 18.91 -13.73
C LYS A 290 -13.18 18.04 -14.78
N THR A 291 -11.92 17.63 -14.56
CA THR A 291 -11.20 16.71 -15.47
C THR A 291 -11.78 15.31 -15.39
N PHE A 292 -12.07 14.84 -14.17
CA PHE A 292 -12.50 13.47 -13.92
C PHE A 292 -13.98 13.34 -13.54
N ASP A 293 -14.75 14.44 -13.60
CA ASP A 293 -16.15 14.50 -13.13
C ASP A 293 -16.29 13.93 -11.71
N LEU A 294 -15.35 14.25 -10.81
CA LEU A 294 -15.34 13.69 -9.46
C LEU A 294 -16.56 14.17 -8.68
N VAL A 295 -17.10 13.29 -7.83
CA VAL A 295 -18.25 13.64 -6.98
C VAL A 295 -17.90 14.78 -6.02
N ASP A 296 -16.69 14.72 -5.45
CA ASP A 296 -16.17 15.73 -4.52
C ASP A 296 -14.88 16.37 -5.03
N GLN A 297 -14.69 17.64 -4.67
CA GLN A 297 -13.49 18.40 -4.95
C GLN A 297 -12.26 17.83 -4.21
N PRO A 298 -11.14 17.54 -4.90
CA PRO A 298 -9.87 17.13 -4.29
C PRO A 298 -9.26 18.16 -3.34
N TRP A 299 -8.17 17.78 -2.67
CA TRP A 299 -7.56 18.55 -1.59
C TRP A 299 -6.23 19.19 -1.97
N ASN A 300 -5.60 18.78 -3.08
CA ASN A 300 -4.40 19.41 -3.65
C ASN A 300 -3.14 19.35 -2.76
N GLY A 301 -2.88 18.22 -2.09
CA GLY A 301 -1.76 18.08 -1.15
C GLY A 301 -0.53 17.41 -1.73
N TYR A 302 -0.67 16.14 -2.07
CA TYR A 302 0.44 15.23 -2.33
C TYR A 302 1.00 15.49 -3.73
N ALA A 303 2.30 15.72 -3.82
CA ALA A 303 3.00 15.86 -5.08
C ALA A 303 4.35 15.17 -5.04
N ALA A 304 4.72 14.54 -6.15
CA ALA A 304 6.03 13.93 -6.27
C ALA A 304 7.13 14.99 -6.32
N LEU A 305 8.29 14.66 -5.75
CA LEU A 305 9.46 15.52 -5.82
C LEU A 305 9.95 15.64 -7.27
N GLU A 306 10.39 16.84 -7.64
CA GLU A 306 10.89 17.12 -8.98
C GLU A 306 12.02 16.16 -9.38
N GLU A 307 13.00 15.96 -8.50
CA GLU A 307 14.15 15.09 -8.78
C GLU A 307 13.73 13.63 -8.98
N PHE A 308 12.68 13.20 -8.28
CA PHE A 308 12.14 11.86 -8.44
C PHE A 308 11.41 11.69 -9.78
N TYR A 309 10.56 12.66 -10.15
CA TYR A 309 9.92 12.69 -11.47
C TYR A 309 10.97 12.70 -12.61
N ASN A 310 12.01 13.53 -12.46
CA ASN A 310 13.10 13.64 -13.44
C ASN A 310 14.04 12.43 -13.45
N SER A 311 13.90 11.48 -12.51
CA SER A 311 14.68 10.24 -12.48
C SER A 311 14.22 9.18 -13.49
N TYR A 312 13.06 9.40 -14.12
CA TYR A 312 12.52 8.56 -15.19
C TYR A 312 13.01 9.07 -16.55
N ASP A 313 13.50 8.13 -17.38
CA ASP A 313 13.73 8.39 -18.80
C ASP A 313 12.41 8.83 -19.46
N ASP A 314 12.46 9.73 -20.45
CA ASP A 314 11.23 10.26 -21.08
C ASP A 314 10.39 9.17 -21.78
N ASP A 315 11.05 8.12 -22.28
CA ASP A 315 10.40 6.96 -22.90
C ASP A 315 10.01 5.87 -21.88
N ASP A 316 10.28 6.06 -20.58
CA ASP A 316 9.85 5.11 -19.55
C ASP A 316 8.32 5.14 -19.43
N PHE A 317 7.67 4.01 -19.75
CA PHE A 317 6.21 3.94 -19.74
C PHE A 317 5.61 4.24 -18.37
N ARG A 318 6.36 4.01 -17.28
CA ARG A 318 5.92 4.29 -15.91
C ARG A 318 5.85 5.77 -15.61
N LYS A 319 6.52 6.63 -16.39
CA LYS A 319 6.43 8.10 -16.27
C LYS A 319 5.01 8.62 -16.55
N ASN A 320 4.17 7.83 -17.23
CA ASN A 320 2.73 8.11 -17.35
C ASN A 320 1.95 7.92 -16.03
N GLY A 321 2.61 7.42 -14.97
CA GLY A 321 2.09 7.38 -13.61
C GLY A 321 2.17 8.73 -12.89
N PHE A 322 2.50 9.81 -13.61
CA PHE A 322 2.45 11.18 -13.14
C PHE A 322 1.52 12.01 -14.02
N LEU A 323 0.80 12.96 -13.43
CA LEU A 323 0.11 14.00 -14.20
C LEU A 323 0.96 15.28 -14.17
N VAL A 324 1.40 15.70 -15.36
CA VAL A 324 2.24 16.88 -15.62
C VAL A 324 1.75 17.55 -16.90
N GLY A 325 1.83 18.88 -16.96
CA GLY A 325 1.44 19.71 -18.09
C GLY A 325 0.07 20.39 -17.93
N PRO A 326 -0.42 21.05 -19.00
CA PRO A 326 -1.72 21.72 -18.99
C PRO A 326 -2.86 20.75 -18.71
N GLN A 327 -3.77 21.14 -17.82
CA GLN A 327 -4.93 20.34 -17.45
C GLN A 327 -6.20 20.88 -18.10
N PHE A 328 -7.12 19.98 -18.44
CA PHE A 328 -8.37 20.30 -19.13
C PHE A 328 -9.57 19.72 -18.40
N GLU A 329 -10.75 20.31 -18.61
CA GLU A 329 -12.03 19.71 -18.24
C GLU A 329 -12.25 18.39 -19.01
N LEU A 330 -13.31 17.66 -18.67
CA LEU A 330 -13.65 16.35 -19.26
C LEU A 330 -13.77 16.38 -20.79
N ASP A 331 -14.04 17.53 -21.40
CA ASP A 331 -14.10 17.69 -22.86
C ASP A 331 -12.72 17.58 -23.55
N GLY A 332 -11.63 17.58 -22.77
CA GLY A 332 -10.24 17.47 -23.23
C GLY A 332 -9.71 18.71 -23.95
N VAL A 333 -10.45 19.83 -23.96
CA VAL A 333 -10.08 21.04 -24.71
C VAL A 333 -10.25 22.33 -23.93
N THR A 334 -11.13 22.39 -22.94
CA THR A 334 -11.34 23.57 -22.08
C THR A 334 -10.30 23.55 -20.95
N PRO A 335 -9.38 24.53 -20.88
CA PRO A 335 -8.36 24.55 -19.82
C PRO A 335 -8.98 24.70 -18.44
N LEU A 336 -8.47 23.96 -17.46
CA LEU A 336 -8.79 24.21 -16.05
C LEU A 336 -8.24 25.55 -15.59
N ARG A 337 -8.95 26.21 -14.68
CA ARG A 337 -8.57 27.52 -14.17
C ARG A 337 -8.75 27.63 -12.66
N ASP A 338 -7.74 28.10 -11.94
CA ASP A 338 -7.80 28.49 -10.53
C ASP A 338 -7.77 30.02 -10.40
N ASP A 339 -8.95 30.65 -10.38
CA ASP A 339 -9.07 32.10 -10.19
C ASP A 339 -8.69 32.53 -8.75
N ALA A 340 -8.49 31.59 -7.83
CA ALA A 340 -8.05 31.83 -6.46
C ALA A 340 -6.55 31.53 -6.24
N GLY A 341 -5.80 31.29 -7.33
CA GLY A 341 -4.35 31.09 -7.30
C GLY A 341 -3.57 32.29 -6.74
N PHE A 342 -2.29 32.09 -6.41
CA PHE A 342 -1.46 33.13 -5.81
C PHE A 342 -1.03 34.19 -6.84
N ASP A 343 -1.02 35.45 -6.41
CA ASP A 343 -0.33 36.51 -7.15
C ASP A 343 1.16 36.15 -7.31
N GLY A 344 1.62 36.02 -8.55
CA GLY A 344 3.02 35.66 -8.86
C GLY A 344 3.22 34.21 -9.31
N ASP A 345 2.14 33.44 -9.41
CA ASP A 345 2.14 32.16 -10.13
C ASP A 345 2.60 32.36 -11.59
N PRO A 346 3.65 31.65 -12.06
CA PRO A 346 4.19 31.83 -13.41
C PRO A 346 3.25 31.37 -14.53
N ASP A 347 2.33 30.44 -14.27
CA ASP A 347 1.35 29.94 -15.25
C ASP A 347 0.03 30.72 -15.20
N GLY A 348 -0.09 31.67 -14.26
CA GLY A 348 -1.25 32.53 -14.09
C GLY A 348 -2.42 31.77 -13.49
N VAL A 349 -3.58 31.89 -14.13
CA VAL A 349 -4.83 31.28 -13.64
C VAL A 349 -5.12 29.92 -14.26
N GLU A 350 -4.36 29.48 -15.28
CA GLU A 350 -4.55 28.15 -15.86
C GLU A 350 -3.84 27.10 -15.01
N VAL A 351 -4.50 25.96 -14.79
CA VAL A 351 -3.88 24.88 -14.00
C VAL A 351 -2.93 24.09 -14.89
N VAL A 352 -1.63 24.27 -14.65
CA VAL A 352 -0.55 23.57 -15.35
C VAL A 352 0.30 22.83 -14.32
N PHE A 353 0.20 21.50 -14.25
CA PHE A 353 1.04 20.74 -13.32
C PHE A 353 2.49 20.79 -13.75
N THR A 354 3.36 21.35 -12.91
CA THR A 354 4.80 21.46 -13.15
C THR A 354 5.54 20.56 -12.18
N PRO A 355 6.63 19.85 -12.60
CA PRO A 355 7.40 19.04 -11.66
C PRO A 355 8.05 19.86 -10.55
N GLU A 356 8.49 21.08 -10.87
CA GLU A 356 9.10 22.00 -9.92
C GLU A 356 8.14 22.34 -8.78
N ILE A 357 8.66 22.27 -7.55
CA ILE A 357 7.99 22.79 -6.36
C ILE A 357 8.78 24.02 -5.91
N ASN A 358 8.17 25.20 -5.95
CA ASN A 358 8.86 26.47 -5.70
C ASN A 358 9.38 26.59 -4.26
N GLU A 359 8.62 26.09 -3.29
CA GLU A 359 9.00 26.04 -1.87
C GLU A 359 8.16 24.98 -1.14
N LEU A 360 8.67 24.44 -0.03
CA LEU A 360 7.90 23.50 0.79
C LEU A 360 6.86 24.23 1.66
N GLU A 361 7.18 25.43 2.12
CA GLU A 361 6.31 26.30 2.93
C GLU A 361 6.80 27.75 2.83
N PRO A 362 5.93 28.77 3.04
CA PRO A 362 4.50 28.66 3.34
C PRO A 362 3.58 28.71 2.12
N ASN A 363 4.07 29.09 0.94
CA ASN A 363 3.21 29.39 -0.22
C ASN A 363 3.65 28.64 -1.48
N ALA A 364 3.74 27.31 -1.41
CA ALA A 364 3.90 26.51 -2.61
C ALA A 364 2.75 26.80 -3.59
N PHE A 365 3.04 26.96 -4.89
CA PHE A 365 2.01 27.21 -5.88
C PHE A 365 1.02 26.06 -5.92
N ARG A 366 -0.25 26.36 -6.20
CA ARG A 366 -1.30 25.35 -6.10
C ARG A 366 -1.12 24.25 -7.12
N GLN A 367 -0.65 24.53 -8.34
CA GLN A 367 -0.33 23.50 -9.33
C GLN A 367 1.05 22.82 -9.18
N ALA A 368 1.96 23.37 -8.35
CA ALA A 368 3.35 22.91 -8.30
C ALA A 368 3.49 21.47 -7.79
N GLY A 369 4.41 20.73 -8.40
CA GLY A 369 4.71 19.31 -8.19
C GLY A 369 3.97 18.37 -9.14
N ALA A 370 4.61 17.27 -9.55
CA ALA A 370 3.94 16.27 -10.38
C ALA A 370 2.88 15.50 -9.56
N ARG A 371 1.66 15.33 -10.08
CA ARG A 371 0.61 14.60 -9.35
C ARG A 371 0.78 13.10 -9.48
N VAL A 372 0.43 12.36 -8.43
CA VAL A 372 0.49 10.90 -8.42
C VAL A 372 -0.64 10.37 -9.31
N GLY A 373 -0.33 9.92 -10.52
CA GLY A 373 -1.28 9.37 -11.50
C GLY A 373 -1.11 7.86 -11.72
N LYS A 374 -0.44 7.16 -10.81
CA LYS A 374 -0.11 5.73 -10.96
C LYS A 374 -1.34 4.82 -10.91
N PHE A 375 -2.30 5.17 -10.06
CA PHE A 375 -3.58 4.48 -9.97
C PHE A 375 -4.59 5.17 -10.86
N GLU A 376 -5.41 4.38 -11.55
CA GLU A 376 -6.46 4.90 -12.42
C GLU A 376 -7.53 5.64 -11.61
N PHE A 377 -7.85 6.86 -12.03
CA PHE A 377 -8.99 7.63 -11.53
C PHE A 377 -10.18 7.47 -12.48
N ALA A 378 -11.20 6.75 -12.05
CA ALA A 378 -12.41 6.58 -12.83
C ALA A 378 -13.17 7.91 -13.00
N ILE A 379 -13.79 8.11 -14.17
CA ILE A 379 -14.72 9.23 -14.38
C ILE A 379 -15.93 9.05 -13.46
N GLY A 380 -16.33 10.09 -12.74
CA GLY A 380 -17.40 9.98 -11.76
C GLY A 380 -16.98 9.34 -10.43
N ALA A 381 -15.68 9.22 -10.15
CA ALA A 381 -15.21 8.58 -8.93
C ALA A 381 -15.71 9.31 -7.66
N GLN A 382 -16.04 8.50 -6.66
CA GLN A 382 -16.28 8.94 -5.28
C GLN A 382 -14.96 9.37 -4.63
N PRO A 383 -14.99 9.98 -3.42
CA PRO A 383 -13.77 10.28 -2.67
C PRO A 383 -12.85 9.07 -2.47
N ASP A 384 -13.46 7.89 -2.27
CA ASP A 384 -12.78 6.61 -2.18
C ASP A 384 -12.72 5.90 -3.55
N LEU A 385 -11.56 5.33 -3.86
CA LEU A 385 -11.29 4.60 -5.10
C LEU A 385 -11.69 3.12 -4.99
N ASN A 386 -11.98 2.49 -6.13
CA ASN A 386 -12.31 1.05 -6.22
C ASN A 386 -11.10 0.17 -6.56
N ASN A 387 -9.92 0.78 -6.77
CA ASN A 387 -8.72 0.05 -7.14
C ASN A 387 -8.28 -0.81 -5.95
N ASP A 388 -7.95 -2.09 -6.14
CA ASP A 388 -7.30 -2.83 -5.06
C ASP A 388 -5.88 -2.29 -4.86
N PHE A 389 -5.48 -2.00 -3.62
CA PHE A 389 -4.12 -1.50 -3.34
C PHE A 389 -3.14 -2.68 -3.26
N PRO A 390 -2.13 -2.79 -4.14
CA PRO A 390 -1.19 -3.90 -4.09
C PRO A 390 -0.17 -3.72 -2.96
N ILE A 391 -0.16 -4.65 -2.01
CA ILE A 391 0.84 -4.71 -0.93
C ILE A 391 2.09 -5.45 -1.41
N PHE A 392 1.89 -6.56 -2.15
CA PHE A 392 2.96 -7.37 -2.75
C PHE A 392 2.69 -7.60 -4.23
N ARG A 393 3.71 -7.37 -5.07
CA ARG A 393 3.72 -7.67 -6.50
C ARG A 393 4.95 -8.47 -6.91
N TYR A 394 4.84 -9.20 -8.00
CA TYR A 394 5.95 -9.99 -8.54
C TYR A 394 7.15 -9.16 -8.99
N ALA A 395 6.96 -7.91 -9.44
CA ALA A 395 8.10 -7.03 -9.77
C ALA A 395 9.03 -6.80 -8.56
N ASP A 396 8.46 -6.67 -7.36
CA ASP A 396 9.26 -6.54 -6.13
C ASP A 396 10.05 -7.81 -5.85
N VAL A 397 9.49 -9.00 -6.10
CA VAL A 397 10.20 -10.29 -6.00
C VAL A 397 11.44 -10.32 -6.89
N LEU A 398 11.30 -9.89 -8.16
CA LEU A 398 12.42 -9.82 -9.11
C LEU A 398 13.48 -8.81 -8.66
N LEU A 399 13.06 -7.65 -8.15
CA LEU A 399 13.99 -6.62 -7.67
C LEU A 399 14.70 -7.05 -6.38
N MET A 400 14.02 -7.76 -5.47
CA MET A 400 14.64 -8.37 -4.29
C MET A 400 15.60 -9.49 -4.68
N LYS A 401 15.30 -10.27 -5.73
CA LYS A 401 16.23 -11.27 -6.27
C LYS A 401 17.49 -10.62 -6.83
N ALA A 402 17.35 -9.51 -7.56
CA ALA A 402 18.48 -8.72 -8.02
C ALA A 402 19.30 -8.18 -6.83
N GLU A 403 18.64 -7.66 -5.79
CA GLU A 403 19.29 -7.14 -4.59
C GLU A 403 20.08 -8.22 -3.87
N VAL A 404 19.47 -9.38 -3.58
CA VAL A 404 20.11 -10.42 -2.80
C VAL A 404 21.33 -11.00 -3.52
N ARG A 405 21.26 -11.15 -4.85
CA ARG A 405 22.40 -11.55 -5.70
C ARG A 405 23.52 -10.53 -5.65
N LEU A 406 23.19 -9.23 -5.76
CA LEU A 406 24.15 -8.14 -5.62
C LEU A 406 24.85 -8.16 -4.25
N ARG A 407 24.08 -8.27 -3.15
CA ARG A 407 24.60 -8.32 -1.76
C ARG A 407 25.49 -9.54 -1.50
N ARG A 408 25.24 -10.64 -2.21
CA ARG A 408 26.02 -11.88 -2.15
C ARG A 408 27.27 -11.88 -3.04
N GLY A 409 27.58 -10.74 -3.67
CA GLY A 409 28.76 -10.59 -4.54
C GLY A 409 28.57 -11.16 -5.94
N ASP A 410 27.32 -11.40 -6.38
CA ASP A 410 26.96 -11.88 -7.71
C ASP A 410 26.06 -10.87 -8.45
N PRO A 411 26.56 -9.67 -8.78
CA PRO A 411 25.78 -8.69 -9.56
C PRO A 411 25.38 -9.21 -10.94
N ALA A 412 26.20 -10.08 -11.55
CA ALA A 412 25.94 -10.66 -12.85
C ALA A 412 24.73 -11.59 -12.83
N GLY A 413 24.58 -12.41 -11.78
CA GLY A 413 23.40 -13.26 -11.57
C GLY A 413 22.13 -12.49 -11.19
N GLY A 414 22.25 -11.29 -10.63
CA GLY A 414 21.10 -10.41 -10.35
C GLY A 414 20.60 -9.62 -11.56
N LEU A 415 21.47 -9.35 -12.52
CA LEU A 415 21.20 -8.50 -13.69
C LEU A 415 19.98 -8.93 -14.54
N PRO A 416 19.74 -10.23 -14.81
CA PRO A 416 18.57 -10.65 -15.59
C PRO A 416 17.23 -10.33 -14.92
N PHE A 417 17.17 -10.28 -13.58
CA PHE A 417 15.92 -10.04 -12.85
C PHE A 417 15.50 -8.57 -12.90
N VAL A 418 16.44 -7.65 -12.68
CA VAL A 418 16.16 -6.21 -12.83
C VAL A 418 15.84 -5.85 -14.30
N ASN A 419 16.50 -6.52 -15.26
CA ASN A 419 16.28 -6.23 -16.67
C ASN A 419 14.93 -6.70 -17.20
N GLN A 420 14.28 -7.70 -16.57
CA GLN A 420 12.88 -8.05 -16.88
C GLN A 420 11.93 -6.89 -16.56
N VAL A 421 12.13 -6.22 -15.43
CA VAL A 421 11.34 -5.05 -15.03
C VAL A 421 11.57 -3.88 -15.99
N ARG A 422 12.83 -3.63 -16.34
CA ARG A 422 13.22 -2.57 -17.29
C ARG A 422 12.67 -2.79 -18.69
N GLU A 423 12.74 -4.03 -19.19
CA GLU A 423 12.18 -4.40 -20.49
C GLU A 423 10.68 -4.13 -20.55
N ARG A 424 9.92 -4.52 -19.52
CA ARG A 424 8.48 -4.22 -19.43
C ARG A 424 8.21 -2.72 -19.39
N ALA A 425 9.05 -1.95 -18.71
CA ALA A 425 8.95 -0.49 -18.64
C ALA A 425 9.36 0.24 -19.94
N GLY A 426 9.86 -0.48 -20.95
CA GLY A 426 10.26 0.11 -22.23
C GLY A 426 11.62 0.81 -22.22
N VAL A 427 12.41 0.66 -21.15
CA VAL A 427 13.71 1.34 -20.99
C VAL A 427 14.89 0.39 -21.26
N PRO A 428 16.06 0.90 -21.72
CA PRO A 428 17.21 0.06 -22.06
C PRO A 428 17.65 -0.83 -20.89
N PRO A 429 18.06 -2.09 -21.11
CA PRO A 429 18.56 -2.94 -20.04
C PRO A 429 19.85 -2.38 -19.44
N PHE A 430 20.05 -2.58 -18.14
CA PHE A 430 21.35 -2.33 -17.52
C PHE A 430 22.40 -3.31 -18.06
N THR A 431 23.62 -2.80 -18.27
CA THR A 431 24.79 -3.62 -18.61
C THR A 431 25.51 -4.15 -17.38
N GLN A 432 25.32 -3.51 -16.22
CA GLN A 432 25.86 -3.90 -14.92
C GLN A 432 24.88 -3.53 -13.82
N LEU A 433 24.74 -4.41 -12.82
CA LEU A 433 23.96 -4.14 -11.62
C LEU A 433 24.83 -3.47 -10.55
N THR A 434 24.37 -2.35 -10.00
CA THR A 434 25.01 -1.61 -8.91
C THR A 434 23.99 -1.31 -7.81
N VAL A 435 24.47 -0.93 -6.63
CA VAL A 435 23.59 -0.54 -5.52
C VAL A 435 22.72 0.66 -5.91
N ASP A 436 23.32 1.66 -6.56
CA ASP A 436 22.62 2.90 -6.90
C ASP A 436 21.60 2.70 -8.02
N ASN A 437 21.93 1.97 -9.08
CA ASN A 437 20.98 1.77 -10.17
C ASN A 437 19.82 0.83 -9.78
N LEU A 438 20.07 -0.13 -8.87
CA LEU A 438 19.02 -0.96 -8.32
C LEU A 438 18.08 -0.17 -7.42
N LEU A 439 18.60 0.68 -6.52
CA LEU A 439 17.76 1.54 -5.69
C LEU A 439 16.91 2.50 -6.54
N ALA A 440 17.51 3.08 -7.58
CA ALA A 440 16.78 3.93 -8.51
C ALA A 440 15.68 3.15 -9.24
N GLU A 441 15.96 1.92 -9.69
CA GLU A 441 14.96 1.07 -10.34
C GLU A 441 13.83 0.64 -9.41
N ARG A 442 14.15 0.35 -8.14
CA ARG A 442 13.15 0.08 -7.10
C ARG A 442 12.23 1.27 -6.88
N GLY A 443 12.77 2.49 -6.81
CA GLY A 443 11.95 3.71 -6.74
C GLY A 443 11.01 3.84 -7.93
N ARG A 444 11.55 3.75 -9.16
CA ARG A 444 10.72 3.86 -10.37
C ARG A 444 9.62 2.80 -10.48
N GLU A 445 9.92 1.56 -10.11
CA GLU A 445 8.94 0.48 -10.19
C GLU A 445 7.90 0.54 -9.06
N MET A 446 8.31 0.89 -7.85
CA MET A 446 7.49 0.79 -6.63
C MET A 446 6.94 2.13 -6.14
N PHE A 447 7.09 3.21 -6.92
CA PHE A 447 6.63 4.56 -6.58
C PHE A 447 5.21 4.57 -5.99
N ALA A 448 4.99 5.25 -4.86
CA ALA A 448 3.66 5.41 -4.25
C ALA A 448 2.99 4.09 -3.81
N GLU A 449 3.77 3.05 -3.44
CA GLU A 449 3.27 1.75 -2.95
C GLU A 449 3.64 1.45 -1.48
N GLY A 450 4.18 2.42 -0.75
CA GLY A 450 4.40 2.36 0.70
C GLY A 450 5.68 1.65 1.14
N TRP A 451 6.66 1.47 0.24
CA TRP A 451 7.89 0.72 0.54
C TRP A 451 9.19 1.55 0.47
N ARG A 452 9.14 2.77 -0.08
CA ARG A 452 10.36 3.54 -0.39
C ARG A 452 11.21 3.84 0.83
N ARG A 453 10.60 4.21 1.96
CA ARG A 453 11.28 4.42 3.24
C ARG A 453 12.16 3.23 3.64
N SER A 454 11.60 2.03 3.66
CA SER A 454 12.32 0.80 4.04
C SER A 454 13.51 0.53 3.10
N ASP A 455 13.31 0.73 1.79
CA ASP A 455 14.36 0.60 0.79
C ASP A 455 15.48 1.63 1.02
N LEU A 456 15.15 2.90 1.21
CA LEU A 456 16.15 3.94 1.51
C LEU A 456 16.95 3.63 2.78
N ILE A 457 16.33 3.06 3.81
CA ILE A 457 17.01 2.66 5.05
C ILE A 457 17.99 1.51 4.77
N ARG A 458 17.52 0.44 4.11
CA ARG A 458 18.33 -0.75 3.77
C ARG A 458 19.49 -0.44 2.82
N PHE A 459 19.33 0.55 1.95
CA PHE A 459 20.38 1.02 1.05
C PHE A 459 21.27 2.12 1.67
N ASN A 460 21.05 2.48 2.92
CA ASN A 460 21.80 3.54 3.62
C ASN A 460 21.74 4.88 2.86
N ARG A 461 20.55 5.26 2.38
CA ARG A 461 20.26 6.52 1.68
C ARG A 461 19.23 7.39 2.39
N PHE A 462 18.45 6.85 3.33
CA PHE A 462 17.41 7.58 4.08
C PHE A 462 17.91 8.85 4.80
N GLY A 463 19.17 8.83 5.28
CA GLY A 463 19.76 9.97 5.98
C GLY A 463 20.36 11.06 5.08
N ALA A 464 20.44 10.83 3.76
CA ALA A 464 21.01 11.79 2.82
C ALA A 464 20.12 13.03 2.66
N PRO A 465 20.67 14.19 2.28
CA PRO A 465 19.85 15.35 1.93
C PRO A 465 19.09 15.11 0.62
N TRP A 466 17.91 15.71 0.50
CA TRP A 466 17.15 15.88 -0.75
C TRP A 466 16.47 17.25 -0.72
N TRP A 467 15.68 17.60 -1.75
CA TRP A 467 15.03 18.90 -1.83
C TRP A 467 14.27 19.26 -0.54
N GLU A 468 14.54 20.45 0.02
CA GLU A 468 13.94 20.94 1.28
C GLU A 468 14.13 20.04 2.51
N LYS A 469 15.06 19.08 2.49
CA LYS A 469 15.41 18.23 3.63
C LYS A 469 16.94 18.10 3.80
N PRO A 470 17.51 18.64 4.88
CA PRO A 470 18.93 18.45 5.17
C PRO A 470 19.25 17.01 5.55
N ALA A 471 20.54 16.67 5.61
CA ALA A 471 20.96 15.37 6.12
C ALA A 471 20.41 15.13 7.54
N SER A 472 19.88 13.93 7.79
CA SER A 472 19.22 13.59 9.05
C SER A 472 20.05 12.60 9.88
N ASN A 473 19.91 12.69 11.20
CA ASN A 473 20.57 11.77 12.13
C ASN A 473 20.08 10.32 11.98
N GLU A 474 20.92 9.37 12.39
CA GLU A 474 20.63 7.93 12.28
C GLU A 474 19.39 7.49 13.06
N ASN A 475 19.08 8.15 14.19
CA ASN A 475 17.88 7.84 14.99
C ASN A 475 16.56 8.05 14.21
N ARG A 476 16.58 8.82 13.11
CA ARG A 476 15.39 9.02 12.26
C ARG A 476 15.01 7.79 11.43
N ARG A 477 15.88 6.77 11.35
CA ARG A 477 15.54 5.49 10.71
C ARG A 477 14.44 4.71 11.43
N ARG A 478 14.14 5.05 12.69
CA ARG A 478 12.99 4.54 13.43
C ARG A 478 12.15 5.72 13.87
N PHE A 479 10.84 5.59 13.78
CA PHE A 479 9.92 6.57 14.35
C PHE A 479 9.96 6.50 15.87
N PRO A 480 9.68 7.60 16.58
CA PRO A 480 9.48 7.53 18.02
C PRO A 480 8.23 6.70 18.32
N ILE A 481 8.25 6.00 19.45
CA ILE A 481 7.03 5.43 20.01
C ILE A 481 6.07 6.61 20.28
N PRO A 482 4.84 6.59 19.76
CA PRO A 482 3.93 7.72 19.90
C PRO A 482 3.69 8.06 21.37
N LEU A 483 3.67 9.36 21.70
CA LEU A 483 3.56 9.83 23.09
C LEU A 483 2.32 9.27 23.82
N ASN A 484 1.19 9.19 23.12
CA ASN A 484 -0.04 8.64 23.69
C ASN A 484 0.07 7.14 24.04
N GLN A 485 0.90 6.37 23.32
CA GLN A 485 1.16 4.96 23.62
C GLN A 485 2.06 4.83 24.86
N ILE A 486 3.10 5.67 25.00
CA ILE A 486 3.93 5.73 26.22
C ILE A 486 3.10 6.12 27.44
N GLN A 487 2.18 7.09 27.28
CA GLN A 487 1.30 7.51 28.37
C GLN A 487 0.30 6.42 28.76
N ALA A 488 -0.20 5.64 27.80
CA ALA A 488 -1.12 4.53 28.05
C ALA A 488 -0.42 3.30 28.66
N ASN A 489 0.84 3.06 28.29
CA ASN A 489 1.65 1.95 28.77
C ASN A 489 3.02 2.46 29.27
N PRO A 490 3.17 2.74 30.58
CA PRO A 490 4.41 3.29 31.14
C PRO A 490 5.58 2.29 31.13
N ASN A 491 5.38 1.04 30.74
CA ASN A 491 6.44 0.05 30.57
C ASN A 491 7.10 0.12 29.19
N LEU A 492 6.56 0.93 28.27
CA LEU A 492 7.21 1.21 26.99
C LEU A 492 8.42 2.13 27.18
N THR A 493 9.49 1.84 26.45
CA THR A 493 10.68 2.69 26.39
C THR A 493 10.73 3.41 25.06
N GLN A 494 11.03 4.70 25.07
CA GLN A 494 11.19 5.48 23.85
C GLN A 494 12.40 4.99 23.04
N ASN A 495 12.32 5.08 21.72
CA ASN A 495 13.44 4.80 20.83
C ASN A 495 14.61 5.75 21.09
N PRO A 496 15.87 5.29 21.01
CA PRO A 496 17.03 6.13 21.28
C PRO A 496 17.06 7.40 20.42
N GLY A 497 17.33 8.55 21.04
CA GLY A 497 17.45 9.84 20.36
C GLY A 497 16.17 10.68 20.29
N TYR A 498 15.10 10.24 20.96
CA TYR A 498 13.82 10.95 21.08
C TYR A 498 13.48 11.33 22.53
#